data_AF-A0A955TQU9-F1
#
_entry.id   AF-A0A955TQU9-F1
#
_cell.length_a   1.000
_cell.length_b   1.000
_cell.length_c   1.000
_cell.angle_alpha   90.00
_cell.angle_beta   90.00
_cell.angle_gamma   90.00
#
_symmetry.space_group_name_H-M   'P 1'
#
loop_
_entity.id
_entity.type
_entity.pdbx_description
1 polymer ?
#
loop_
_entity_poly.entity_id
_entity_poly.type
_entity_poly.pdbx_seq_one_letter_code
_entity_poly.pdbx_strand_id
1 'polypeptide(L)'
;MGRPEDVQKFGELLANASALVGSNYFLLPMANKQDSPPLIFARERVYAYELYHRLRCLWPDWSYSIGGEIDKTGHPILRGDKLDKAKPDLLVHRPGRMDQNLVAIEIKAASPKPPNNERDRIKKDLDKLAAFCNTVKYERGLLLVFGKEIARIQKHLKKIAENGFPFDSLELWHQSEPGKQAHKIPWVASDT
;
A
#
# COMPACT_ATOMS: atom_id res chain seq x y z
N MET A 1 -1.29 -20.32 -14.58
CA MET A 1 -2.17 -19.42 -13.81
C MET A 1 -2.31 -18.11 -14.55
N GLY A 2 -3.52 -17.57 -14.58
CA GLY A 2 -3.81 -16.24 -15.15
C GLY A 2 -3.52 -15.13 -14.15
N ARG A 3 -3.39 -13.88 -14.62
CA ARG A 3 -3.13 -12.71 -13.77
C ARG A 3 -4.10 -12.56 -12.57
N PRO A 4 -5.41 -12.83 -12.70
CA PRO A 4 -6.33 -12.75 -11.55
C PRO A 4 -6.01 -13.76 -10.44
N GLU A 5 -5.61 -14.98 -10.79
CA GLU A 5 -5.21 -16.02 -9.83
C GLU A 5 -3.91 -15.63 -9.11
N ASP A 6 -2.96 -15.05 -9.86
CA ASP A 6 -1.71 -14.53 -9.29
C ASP A 6 -1.97 -13.35 -8.32
N VAL A 7 -2.96 -12.49 -8.60
CA VAL A 7 -3.37 -11.42 -7.67
C VAL A 7 -3.99 -12.01 -6.40
N GLN A 8 -4.83 -13.04 -6.52
CA GLN A 8 -5.40 -13.71 -5.36
C GLN A 8 -4.32 -14.36 -4.49
N LYS A 9 -3.38 -15.08 -5.12
CA LYS A 9 -2.21 -15.66 -4.46
C LYS A 9 -1.36 -14.60 -3.77
N PHE A 10 -1.19 -13.43 -4.39
CA PHE A 10 -0.52 -12.30 -3.74
C PHE A 10 -1.28 -11.82 -2.50
N GLY A 11 -2.61 -11.74 -2.57
CA GLY A 11 -3.44 -11.35 -1.43
C GLY A 11 -3.28 -12.27 -0.22
N GLU A 12 -3.22 -13.58 -0.44
CA GLU A 12 -2.94 -14.57 0.62
C GLU A 12 -1.54 -14.39 1.21
N LEU A 13 -0.54 -14.18 0.35
CA LEU A 13 0.84 -13.90 0.78
C LEU A 13 0.92 -12.60 1.60
N LEU A 14 0.21 -11.55 1.17
CA LEU A 14 0.13 -10.26 1.87
C LEU A 14 -0.54 -10.39 3.24
N ALA A 15 -1.64 -11.14 3.33
CA ALA A 15 -2.32 -11.43 4.58
C ALA A 15 -1.37 -12.12 5.57
N ASN A 16 -0.66 -13.16 5.12
CA ASN A 16 0.29 -13.89 5.96
C ASN A 16 1.51 -13.05 6.37
N ALA A 17 2.11 -12.31 5.43
CA ALA A 17 3.27 -11.47 5.71
C ALA A 17 2.96 -10.33 6.68
N SER A 18 1.81 -9.67 6.50
CA SER A 18 1.38 -8.57 7.38
C SER A 18 1.16 -9.02 8.83
N ALA A 19 0.64 -10.24 9.06
CA ALA A 19 0.52 -10.78 10.41
C ALA A 19 1.86 -10.99 11.13
N LEU A 20 2.97 -11.08 10.38
CA LEU A 20 4.32 -11.21 10.95
C LEU A 20 5.01 -9.86 11.19
N VAL A 21 4.37 -8.73 10.85
CA VAL A 21 4.90 -7.39 11.15
C VAL A 21 4.87 -7.17 12.66
N GLY A 22 6.05 -7.03 13.25
CA GLY A 22 6.21 -6.80 14.69
C GLY A 22 5.59 -5.48 15.14
N SER A 23 5.12 -5.42 16.39
CA SER A 23 4.50 -4.22 16.99
C SER A 23 5.39 -2.98 16.90
N ASN A 24 6.71 -3.16 17.02
CA ASN A 24 7.74 -2.11 16.95
C ASN A 24 7.80 -1.39 15.58
N TYR A 25 7.33 -2.06 14.52
CA TYR A 25 7.28 -1.53 13.16
C TYR A 25 5.91 -0.95 12.80
N PHE A 26 4.88 -1.34 13.56
CA PHE A 26 3.52 -0.83 13.44
C PHE A 26 3.33 0.46 14.25
N LEU A 27 3.83 0.48 15.48
CA LEU A 27 3.89 1.62 16.38
C LEU A 27 5.34 1.80 16.82
N LEU A 28 6.00 2.83 16.30
CA LEU A 28 7.39 3.11 16.62
C LEU A 28 7.47 3.96 17.90
N PRO A 29 7.96 3.41 19.03
CA PRO A 29 8.30 4.22 20.18
C PRO A 29 9.56 5.03 19.89
N MET A 30 9.48 6.35 20.06
CA MET A 30 10.63 7.24 20.00
C MET A 30 10.88 7.86 21.37
N ALA A 31 12.17 8.09 21.67
CA ALA A 31 12.56 8.83 22.86
C ALA A 31 11.81 10.17 22.93
N ASN A 32 11.25 10.45 24.10
CA ASN A 32 10.68 11.73 24.44
C ASN A 32 11.71 12.52 25.27
N LYS A 33 11.34 13.72 25.74
CA LYS A 33 12.13 14.43 26.77
C LYS A 33 12.42 13.50 27.94
N GLN A 34 13.55 13.73 28.62
CA GLN A 34 13.93 13.00 29.83
C GLN A 34 12.73 12.92 30.79
N ASP A 35 12.50 11.75 31.38
CA ASP A 35 11.41 11.46 32.32
C ASP A 35 9.97 11.59 31.75
N SER A 36 9.82 11.60 30.41
CA SER A 36 8.52 11.55 29.74
C SER A 36 8.28 10.20 29.06
N PRO A 37 7.02 9.71 28.97
CA PRO A 37 6.72 8.47 28.24
C PRO A 37 7.08 8.60 26.75
N PRO A 38 7.47 7.50 26.08
CA PRO A 38 7.90 7.52 24.69
C PRO A 38 6.80 8.02 23.76
N LEU A 39 7.19 8.76 22.72
CA LEU A 39 6.27 9.19 21.68
C LEU A 39 5.98 8.00 20.76
N ILE A 40 4.70 7.69 20.54
CA ILE A 40 4.29 6.58 19.67
C ILE A 40 3.89 7.13 18.31
N PHE A 41 4.61 6.72 17.26
CA PHE A 41 4.34 7.15 15.88
C PHE A 41 4.08 5.96 14.96
N ALA A 42 3.05 6.07 14.13
CA ALA A 42 2.92 5.22 12.95
C ALA A 42 3.77 5.82 11.82
N ARG A 43 4.78 5.08 11.34
CA ARG A 43 5.70 5.51 10.28
C ARG A 43 5.55 4.59 9.08
N GLU A 44 4.92 5.10 8.02
CA GLU A 44 4.61 4.35 6.79
C GLU A 44 5.86 3.62 6.24
N ARG A 45 7.01 4.30 6.11
CA ARG A 45 8.27 3.68 5.62
C ARG A 45 8.80 2.55 6.50
N VAL A 46 8.70 2.68 7.83
CA VAL A 46 9.19 1.66 8.77
C VAL A 46 8.35 0.40 8.65
N TYR A 47 7.02 0.57 8.61
CA TYR A 47 6.09 -0.51 8.34
C TYR A 47 6.35 -1.15 6.97
N ALA A 48 6.56 -0.34 5.93
CA ALA A 48 6.82 -0.82 4.57
C ALA A 48 8.06 -1.70 4.46
N TYR A 49 9.16 -1.35 5.15
CA TYR A 49 10.38 -2.15 5.13
C TYR A 49 10.22 -3.48 5.85
N GLU A 50 9.54 -3.50 6.99
CA GLU A 50 9.26 -4.76 7.68
C GLU A 50 8.32 -5.64 6.86
N LEU A 51 7.26 -5.07 6.28
CA LEU A 51 6.37 -5.81 5.40
C LEU A 51 7.10 -6.37 4.17
N TYR A 52 7.96 -5.56 3.53
CA TYR A 52 8.82 -6.02 2.44
C TYR A 52 9.69 -7.20 2.87
N HIS A 53 10.34 -7.12 4.04
CA HIS A 53 11.14 -8.20 4.59
C HIS A 53 10.29 -9.48 4.79
N ARG A 54 9.10 -9.37 5.39
CA ARG A 54 8.21 -10.52 5.60
C ARG A 54 7.72 -11.13 4.29
N LEU A 55 7.36 -10.30 3.32
CA LEU A 55 7.02 -10.76 1.98
C LEU A 55 8.19 -11.51 1.34
N ARG A 56 9.43 -11.01 1.44
CA ARG A 56 10.63 -11.68 0.91
C ARG A 56 10.90 -13.03 1.59
N CYS A 57 10.72 -13.12 2.91
CA CYS A 57 10.92 -14.37 3.65
C CYS A 57 9.87 -15.44 3.29
N LEU A 58 8.64 -15.03 2.99
CA LEU A 58 7.56 -15.93 2.59
C LEU A 58 7.44 -16.08 1.07
N TRP A 59 8.31 -15.45 0.29
CA TRP A 59 8.17 -15.37 -1.16
C TRP A 59 8.28 -16.77 -1.78
N PRO A 60 7.25 -17.26 -2.47
CA PRO A 60 7.31 -18.58 -3.08
C PRO A 60 8.23 -18.57 -4.30
N ASP A 61 8.56 -19.76 -4.80
CA ASP A 61 9.12 -19.88 -6.15
C ASP A 61 8.07 -19.39 -7.16
N TRP A 62 8.30 -18.19 -7.70
CA TRP A 62 7.34 -17.45 -8.48
C TRP A 62 8.06 -16.56 -9.50
N SER A 63 7.46 -16.40 -10.68
CA SER A 63 8.02 -15.61 -11.79
C SER A 63 8.02 -14.10 -11.54
N TYR A 64 7.47 -13.67 -10.40
CA TYR A 64 7.42 -12.28 -9.98
C TYR A 64 8.50 -11.98 -8.94
N SER A 65 8.98 -10.75 -8.96
CA SER A 65 9.85 -10.18 -7.93
C SER A 65 9.15 -9.04 -7.22
N ILE A 66 9.43 -8.90 -5.93
CA ILE A 66 9.02 -7.75 -5.12
C ILE A 66 10.18 -6.77 -4.97
N GLY A 67 9.90 -5.48 -5.16
CA GLY A 67 10.85 -4.40 -4.89
C GLY A 67 10.17 -3.25 -4.15
N GLY A 68 10.96 -2.52 -3.35
CA GLY A 68 10.53 -1.29 -2.69
C GLY A 68 11.08 -0.06 -3.38
N GLU A 69 10.32 1.04 -3.36
CA GLU A 69 10.75 2.39 -3.82
C GLU A 69 11.44 2.41 -5.20
N ILE A 70 11.00 1.57 -6.15
CA ILE A 70 11.64 1.48 -7.47
C ILE A 70 11.45 2.81 -8.21
N ASP A 71 12.57 3.48 -8.45
CA ASP A 71 12.63 4.66 -9.30
C ASP A 71 12.53 4.25 -10.77
N LYS A 72 11.55 4.81 -11.49
CA LYS A 72 11.43 4.62 -12.94
C LYS A 72 11.95 5.83 -13.73
N THR A 73 12.67 6.74 -13.07
CA THR A 73 13.30 7.90 -13.71
C THR A 73 14.24 7.44 -14.82
N GLY A 74 14.07 8.00 -16.01
CA GLY A 74 14.87 7.65 -17.19
C GLY A 74 14.40 6.39 -17.93
N HIS A 75 13.36 5.70 -17.46
CA HIS A 75 12.78 4.59 -18.20
C HIS A 75 12.19 5.10 -19.53
N PRO A 76 12.62 4.60 -20.71
CA PRO A 76 12.24 5.17 -22.01
C PRO A 76 10.74 5.26 -22.25
N ILE A 77 9.97 4.30 -21.71
CA ILE A 77 8.50 4.23 -21.83
C ILE A 77 7.77 5.27 -20.95
N LEU A 78 8.39 5.74 -19.87
CA LEU A 78 7.76 6.65 -18.89
C LEU A 78 8.33 8.08 -18.96
N ARG A 79 9.30 8.29 -19.87
CA ARG A 79 10.03 9.55 -20.02
C ARG A 79 9.09 10.64 -20.54
N GLY A 80 8.83 11.66 -19.71
CA GLY A 80 7.92 12.76 -20.05
C GLY A 80 6.54 12.69 -19.39
N ASP A 81 6.18 11.54 -18.82
CA ASP A 81 4.98 11.41 -17.98
C ASP A 81 5.33 11.69 -16.51
N LYS A 82 4.40 12.28 -15.74
CA LYS A 82 4.54 12.48 -14.27
C LYS A 82 4.78 11.18 -13.48
N LEU A 83 4.73 10.04 -14.15
CA LEU A 83 4.99 8.69 -13.65
C LEU A 83 6.48 8.37 -13.53
N ASP A 84 7.37 9.09 -14.23
CA ASP A 84 8.82 8.85 -14.16
C ASP A 84 9.38 9.00 -12.73
N LYS A 85 8.83 9.96 -11.98
CA LYS A 85 9.18 10.27 -10.59
C LYS A 85 8.25 9.61 -9.58
N ALA A 86 7.20 8.95 -10.02
CA ALA A 86 6.23 8.32 -9.14
C ALA A 86 6.80 7.01 -8.59
N LYS A 87 6.94 6.93 -7.26
CA LYS A 87 7.48 5.76 -6.56
C LYS A 87 6.41 5.19 -5.63
N PRO A 88 5.82 4.04 -5.97
CA PRO A 88 5.05 3.27 -5.02
C PRO A 88 5.94 2.69 -3.94
N ASP A 89 5.36 2.47 -2.76
CA ASP A 89 6.10 1.92 -1.64
C ASP A 89 6.62 0.52 -1.98
N LEU A 90 5.77 -0.32 -2.58
CA LEU A 90 6.12 -1.67 -3.03
C LEU A 90 5.56 -1.96 -4.42
N LEU A 91 6.30 -2.77 -5.18
CA LEU A 91 5.93 -3.24 -6.52
C LEU A 91 6.19 -4.74 -6.66
N VAL A 92 5.22 -5.46 -7.21
CA VAL A 92 5.34 -6.86 -7.63
C VAL A 92 5.28 -6.92 -9.15
N HIS A 93 6.39 -7.30 -9.77
CA HIS A 93 6.57 -7.21 -11.22
C HIS A 93 7.34 -8.41 -11.78
N ARG A 94 7.26 -8.62 -13.09
CA ARG A 94 8.10 -9.61 -13.78
C ARG A 94 9.43 -8.95 -14.15
N PRO A 95 10.59 -9.48 -13.70
CA PRO A 95 11.88 -8.92 -14.07
C PRO A 95 12.09 -8.89 -15.59
N GLY A 96 12.71 -7.81 -16.10
CA GLY A 96 13.04 -7.66 -17.52
C GLY A 96 11.83 -7.42 -18.45
N ARG A 97 10.61 -7.30 -17.91
CA ARG A 97 9.39 -7.04 -18.66
C ARG A 97 8.65 -5.82 -18.13
N MET A 98 8.05 -5.07 -19.04
CA MET A 98 7.17 -3.93 -18.69
C MET A 98 5.70 -4.27 -18.88
N ASP A 99 5.41 -5.37 -19.57
CA ASP A 99 4.09 -5.97 -19.68
C ASP A 99 3.89 -7.03 -18.58
N GLN A 100 2.65 -7.17 -18.10
CA GLN A 100 2.26 -8.18 -17.10
C GLN A 100 2.82 -7.95 -15.68
N ASN A 101 2.91 -6.70 -15.23
CA ASN A 101 3.17 -6.39 -13.83
C ASN A 101 1.96 -6.76 -12.96
N LEU A 102 2.20 -7.21 -11.72
CA LEU A 102 1.12 -7.77 -10.90
C LEU A 102 0.45 -6.70 -10.05
N VAL A 103 1.17 -6.18 -9.05
CA VAL A 103 0.60 -5.31 -8.03
C VAL A 103 1.50 -4.12 -7.74
N ALA A 104 0.92 -2.92 -7.66
CA ALA A 104 1.55 -1.73 -7.09
C ALA A 104 0.89 -1.40 -5.74
N ILE A 105 1.66 -1.02 -4.72
CA ILE A 105 1.14 -0.83 -3.36
C ILE A 105 1.56 0.54 -2.83
N GLU A 106 0.59 1.25 -2.25
CA GLU A 106 0.80 2.42 -1.39
C GLU A 106 0.39 2.06 0.03
N ILE A 107 1.20 2.44 1.00
CA ILE A 107 1.00 2.16 2.42
C ILE A 107 0.59 3.44 3.13
N LYS A 108 -0.50 3.37 3.89
CA LYS A 108 -1.03 4.48 4.68
C LYS A 108 -1.17 4.14 6.14
N ALA A 109 -0.72 5.04 7.00
CA ALA A 109 -1.01 4.96 8.42
C ALA A 109 -2.36 5.60 8.74
N ALA A 110 -3.30 4.83 9.29
CA ALA A 110 -4.50 5.33 9.95
C ALA A 110 -4.16 5.83 11.36
N SER A 111 -3.34 6.88 11.43
CA SER A 111 -2.83 7.47 12.69
C SER A 111 -3.94 8.21 13.46
N PRO A 112 -3.92 8.21 14.81
CA PRO A 112 -4.81 9.06 15.61
C PRO A 112 -4.61 10.58 15.38
N LYS A 113 -3.43 10.98 14.92
CA LYS A 113 -3.08 12.38 14.60
C LYS A 113 -2.80 12.51 13.11
N PRO A 114 -3.84 12.57 12.25
CA PRO A 114 -3.66 12.71 10.81
C PRO A 114 -3.19 14.12 10.44
N PRO A 115 -2.52 14.28 9.28
CA PRO A 115 -2.23 15.60 8.73
C PRO A 115 -3.52 16.32 8.29
N ASN A 116 -3.55 17.65 8.36
CA ASN A 116 -4.73 18.45 7.96
C ASN A 116 -5.15 18.24 6.49
N ASN A 117 -4.25 17.78 5.63
CA ASN A 117 -4.50 17.47 4.23
C ASN A 117 -4.54 15.96 3.93
N GLU A 118 -4.94 15.12 4.90
CA GLU A 118 -5.00 13.65 4.76
C GLU A 118 -5.78 13.20 3.51
N ARG A 119 -6.98 13.75 3.27
CA ARG A 119 -7.78 13.43 2.07
C ARG A 119 -7.03 13.68 0.77
N ASP A 120 -6.36 14.82 0.65
CA ASP A 120 -5.67 15.18 -0.59
C ASP A 120 -4.43 14.32 -0.79
N ARG A 121 -3.77 13.89 0.30
CA ARG A 121 -2.67 12.91 0.24
C ARG A 121 -3.19 11.55 -0.22
N ILE A 122 -4.29 11.05 0.36
CA ILE A 122 -4.93 9.80 -0.08
C ILE A 122 -5.29 9.88 -1.56
N LYS A 123 -5.90 10.99 -2.01
CA LYS A 123 -6.24 11.17 -3.42
C LYS A 123 -5.00 11.09 -4.32
N LYS A 124 -3.89 11.71 -3.92
CA LYS A 124 -2.62 11.61 -4.68
C LYS A 124 -2.10 10.19 -4.76
N ASP A 125 -2.19 9.42 -3.68
CA ASP A 125 -1.78 8.02 -3.64
C ASP A 125 -2.67 7.17 -4.57
N LEU A 126 -4.00 7.42 -4.58
CA LEU A 126 -4.95 6.78 -5.50
C LEU A 126 -4.71 7.15 -6.97
N ASP A 127 -4.50 8.45 -7.27
CA ASP A 127 -4.17 8.93 -8.63
C ASP A 127 -2.89 8.22 -9.13
N LYS A 128 -1.91 8.03 -8.23
CA LYS A 128 -0.66 7.31 -8.53
C LYS A 128 -0.93 5.84 -8.85
N LEU A 129 -1.65 5.12 -7.99
CA LEU A 129 -1.99 3.71 -8.21
C LEU A 129 -2.79 3.50 -9.51
N ALA A 130 -3.78 4.35 -9.77
CA ALA A 130 -4.57 4.29 -11.01
C ALA A 130 -3.68 4.48 -12.25
N ALA A 131 -2.72 5.40 -12.19
CA ALA A 131 -1.76 5.62 -13.26
C ALA A 131 -0.82 4.40 -13.45
N PHE A 132 -0.43 3.71 -12.38
CA PHE A 132 0.33 2.45 -12.46
C PHE A 132 -0.46 1.33 -13.15
N CYS A 133 -1.75 1.21 -12.87
CA CYS A 133 -2.61 0.24 -13.55
C CYS A 133 -2.81 0.59 -15.04
N ASN A 134 -3.20 1.84 -15.32
CA ASN A 134 -3.64 2.24 -16.66
C ASN A 134 -2.47 2.41 -17.64
N THR A 135 -1.36 3.01 -17.19
CA THR A 135 -0.21 3.34 -18.02
C THR A 135 0.88 2.28 -17.93
N VAL A 136 1.21 1.80 -16.73
CA VAL A 136 2.36 0.91 -16.48
C VAL A 136 1.96 -0.58 -16.40
N LYS A 137 0.72 -0.88 -16.78
CA LYS A 137 0.15 -2.24 -16.97
C LYS A 137 0.31 -3.16 -15.75
N TYR A 138 0.18 -2.58 -14.55
CA TYR A 138 -0.07 -3.36 -13.34
C TYR A 138 -1.50 -3.90 -13.34
N GLU A 139 -1.69 -5.14 -12.91
CA GLU A 139 -3.02 -5.76 -12.83
C GLU A 139 -3.89 -5.09 -11.77
N ARG A 140 -3.34 -4.80 -10.57
CA ARG A 140 -4.04 -4.10 -9.49
C ARG A 140 -3.18 -3.09 -8.76
N GLY A 141 -3.82 -2.04 -8.26
CA GLY A 141 -3.24 -1.08 -7.31
C GLY A 141 -3.83 -1.27 -5.92
N LEU A 142 -3.01 -1.43 -4.90
CA LEU A 142 -3.44 -1.68 -3.54
C LEU A 142 -3.15 -0.46 -2.66
N LEU A 143 -4.18 0.08 -2.01
CA LEU A 143 -4.01 0.97 -0.88
C LEU A 143 -4.05 0.12 0.39
N LEU A 144 -2.89 -0.13 1.00
CA LEU A 144 -2.76 -0.87 2.26
C LEU A 144 -2.76 0.11 3.42
N VAL A 145 -3.81 0.10 4.22
CA VAL A 145 -3.94 0.92 5.41
C VAL A 145 -3.60 0.09 6.65
N PHE A 146 -2.80 0.63 7.55
CA PHE A 146 -2.57 0.01 8.86
C PHE A 146 -2.93 0.96 10.00
N GLY A 147 -3.49 0.43 11.08
CA GLY A 147 -3.92 1.17 12.26
C GLY A 147 -5.43 1.17 12.48
N LYS A 148 -5.88 1.70 13.62
CA LYS A 148 -7.27 1.53 14.09
C LYS A 148 -8.28 2.45 13.39
N GLU A 149 -7.84 3.56 12.80
CA GLU A 149 -8.72 4.64 12.34
C GLU A 149 -9.22 4.46 10.88
N ILE A 150 -9.52 3.23 10.46
CA ILE A 150 -9.91 2.93 9.07
C ILE A 150 -11.20 3.65 8.62
N ALA A 151 -12.17 3.79 9.53
CA ALA A 151 -13.44 4.47 9.24
C ALA A 151 -13.23 5.93 8.77
N ARG A 152 -12.23 6.63 9.32
CA ARG A 152 -11.88 7.99 8.88
C ARG A 152 -11.36 7.99 7.45
N ILE A 153 -10.49 7.03 7.12
CA ILE A 153 -9.96 6.86 5.75
C ILE A 153 -11.10 6.51 4.78
N GLN A 154 -12.00 5.59 5.14
CA GLN A 154 -13.19 5.27 4.33
C GLN A 154 -14.11 6.47 4.11
N LYS A 155 -14.24 7.38 5.09
CA LYS A 155 -14.97 8.66 4.88
C LYS A 155 -14.30 9.55 3.84
N HIS A 156 -12.98 9.59 3.78
CA HIS A 156 -12.25 10.29 2.73
C HIS A 156 -12.43 9.61 1.37
N LEU A 157 -12.35 8.29 1.32
CA LEU A 157 -12.56 7.48 0.12
C LEU A 157 -13.98 7.63 -0.44
N LYS A 158 -15.00 7.65 0.43
CA LYS A 158 -16.39 7.93 0.04
C LYS A 158 -16.52 9.28 -0.67
N LYS A 159 -15.96 10.35 -0.09
CA LYS A 159 -15.95 11.68 -0.73
C LYS A 159 -15.19 11.71 -2.06
N ILE A 160 -14.13 10.91 -2.19
CA ILE A 160 -13.37 10.80 -3.44
C ILE A 160 -14.19 10.05 -4.50
N ALA A 161 -14.92 8.99 -4.10
CA ALA A 161 -15.84 8.25 -4.96
C ALA A 161 -17.02 9.10 -5.42
N GLU A 162 -17.64 9.88 -4.51
CA GLU A 162 -18.72 10.83 -4.83
C GLU A 162 -18.30 11.89 -5.86
N ASN A 163 -17.00 12.21 -5.92
CA ASN A 163 -16.41 13.09 -6.93
C ASN A 163 -16.04 12.38 -8.24
N GLY A 164 -16.48 11.13 -8.44
CA GLY A 164 -16.31 10.39 -9.69
C GLY A 164 -14.97 9.68 -9.87
N PHE A 165 -14.20 9.45 -8.80
CA PHE A 165 -12.93 8.71 -8.91
C PHE A 165 -13.17 7.21 -9.22
N PRO A 166 -12.50 6.63 -10.22
CA PRO A 166 -12.68 5.22 -10.60
C PRO A 166 -11.83 4.27 -9.73
N PHE A 167 -12.47 3.25 -9.14
CA PHE A 167 -11.81 2.28 -8.26
C PHE A 167 -11.66 0.87 -8.86
N ASP A 168 -12.08 0.63 -10.10
CA ASP A 168 -12.23 -0.72 -10.66
C ASP A 168 -10.94 -1.56 -10.67
N SER A 169 -9.80 -0.91 -10.84
CA SER A 169 -8.47 -1.54 -10.86
C SER A 169 -7.75 -1.46 -9.51
N LEU A 170 -8.40 -0.94 -8.48
CA LEU A 170 -7.82 -0.71 -7.16
C LEU A 170 -8.44 -1.62 -6.10
N GLU A 171 -7.70 -1.86 -5.03
CA GLU A 171 -8.18 -2.56 -3.84
C GLU A 171 -7.79 -1.83 -2.55
N LEU A 172 -8.70 -1.83 -1.57
CA LEU A 172 -8.43 -1.37 -0.21
C LEU A 172 -8.13 -2.58 0.68
N TRP A 173 -6.97 -2.54 1.34
CA TRP A 173 -6.55 -3.55 2.30
C TRP A 173 -6.33 -2.90 3.66
N HIS A 174 -6.68 -3.61 4.73
CA HIS A 174 -6.58 -3.08 6.08
C HIS A 174 -5.96 -4.08 7.06
N GLN A 175 -4.93 -3.63 7.78
CA GLN A 175 -4.43 -4.30 8.98
C GLN A 175 -4.73 -3.42 10.21
N SER A 176 -5.64 -3.87 11.07
CA SER A 176 -6.07 -3.08 12.23
C SER A 176 -5.02 -2.96 13.32
N GLU A 177 -4.29 -4.06 13.58
CA GLU A 177 -3.37 -4.20 14.71
C GLU A 177 -2.17 -5.09 14.36
N PRO A 178 -1.03 -4.97 15.09
CA PRO A 178 0.10 -5.89 14.95
C PRO A 178 -0.32 -7.35 15.17
N GLY A 179 0.29 -8.28 14.45
CA GLY A 179 -0.04 -9.70 14.58
C GLY A 179 -1.32 -10.14 13.85
N LYS A 180 -2.18 -9.20 13.41
CA LYS A 180 -3.37 -9.50 12.61
C LYS A 180 -3.03 -9.51 11.13
N GLN A 181 -3.71 -10.36 10.36
CA GLN A 181 -3.60 -10.35 8.91
C GLN A 181 -4.26 -9.10 8.32
N ALA A 182 -3.62 -8.50 7.33
CA ALA A 182 -4.28 -7.58 6.43
C ALA A 182 -5.34 -8.34 5.61
N HIS A 183 -6.49 -7.72 5.39
CA HIS A 183 -7.56 -8.29 4.57
C HIS A 183 -8.15 -7.22 3.66
N LYS A 184 -8.68 -7.66 2.52
CA LYS A 184 -9.40 -6.79 1.60
C LYS A 184 -10.72 -6.35 2.23
N ILE A 185 -11.02 -5.06 2.13
CA ILE A 185 -12.25 -4.45 2.65
C ILE A 185 -12.92 -3.58 1.58
N PRO A 186 -14.22 -3.29 1.69
CA PRO A 186 -14.87 -2.35 0.78
C PRO A 186 -14.38 -0.91 0.98
N TRP A 187 -14.41 -0.12 -0.10
CA TRP A 187 -14.01 1.29 -0.11
C TRP A 187 -14.84 2.18 0.82
N VAL A 188 -16.11 1.82 0.99
CA VAL A 188 -17.06 2.49 1.86
C VAL A 188 -17.56 1.44 2.85
N ALA A 189 -17.60 1.80 4.13
CA ALA A 189 -18.24 0.95 5.12
C ALA A 189 -19.71 0.74 4.74
N SER A 190 -20.20 -0.49 4.85
CA SER A 190 -21.64 -0.73 4.81
C SER A 190 -22.26 0.08 5.95
N ASP A 191 -23.29 0.87 5.66
CA ASP A 191 -24.03 1.59 6.71
C ASP A 191 -24.63 0.51 7.65
N THR A 192 -24.03 0.36 8.83
CA THR A 192 -24.58 -0.41 9.96
C THR A 192 -25.21 0.54 10.97
#